data_AF-A0A3D0DF99-F1
#
_entry.id   AF-A0A3D0DF99-F1
#
_cell.length_a   1.000
_cell.length_b   1.000
_cell.length_c   1.000
_cell.angle_alpha   90.00
_cell.angle_beta   90.00
_cell.angle_gamma   90.00
#
_symmetry.space_group_name_H-M   'P 1'
#
loop_
_entity.id
_entity.type
_entity.pdbx_description
1 polymer ?
#
loop_
_entity_poly.entity_id
_entity_poly.type
_entity_poly.pdbx_seq_one_letter_code
_entity_poly.pdbx_strand_id
1 'polypeptide(L)'
;DLYACVRPVRYFPGVPAPVVHPEKMNVVIFRENTEDVYAGIEWRKGTKECRKIISFLKKEMKVKVRSDSGIGIKPMSEFGTKRLVRKAINYALDNGRKSVTLVHKGNIMKYTEGA
;
A
#
# COMPACT_ATOMS: atom_id res chain seq x y z
N ASP A 1 -14.00 7.96 -10.36
CA ASP A 1 -13.18 7.22 -9.39
C ASP A 1 -11.69 7.45 -9.67
N LEU A 2 -11.00 8.20 -8.81
CA LEU A 2 -9.57 8.55 -8.95
C LEU A 2 -8.70 7.61 -8.10
N TYR A 3 -8.56 6.37 -8.56
CA TYR A 3 -7.97 5.29 -7.77
C TYR A 3 -6.44 5.19 -7.74
N ALA A 4 -5.77 5.84 -8.69
CA ALA A 4 -4.33 5.78 -8.84
C ALA A 4 -3.72 7.14 -8.51
N CYS A 5 -2.88 7.18 -7.47
CA CYS A 5 -2.03 8.33 -7.21
C CYS A 5 -0.74 8.18 -8.03
N VAL A 6 -0.54 9.05 -9.01
CA VAL A 6 0.62 9.03 -9.93
C VAL A 6 1.58 10.14 -9.56
N ARG A 7 2.85 9.81 -9.28
CA ARG A 7 3.87 10.77 -8.84
C ARG A 7 5.16 10.64 -9.65
N PRO A 8 5.35 11.45 -10.70
CA PRO A 8 6.64 11.60 -11.36
C PRO A 8 7.65 12.24 -10.39
N VAL A 9 8.82 11.63 -10.23
CA VAL A 9 9.92 12.14 -9.41
C VAL A 9 11.17 12.14 -10.27
N ARG A 10 11.67 13.33 -10.58
CA ARG A 10 12.90 13.53 -11.33
C ARG A 10 13.69 14.70 -10.76
N TYR A 11 15.00 14.67 -10.98
CA TYR A 11 15.85 15.79 -10.63
C TYR A 11 15.72 16.96 -11.62
N PHE A 12 15.90 18.18 -11.10
CA PHE A 12 15.96 19.41 -11.87
C PHE A 12 17.31 20.10 -11.62
N PRO A 13 18.10 20.41 -12.66
CA PRO A 13 19.39 21.08 -12.51
C PRO A 13 19.29 22.37 -11.68
N GLY A 14 20.23 22.55 -10.76
CA GLY A 14 20.29 23.73 -9.88
C GLY A 14 19.48 23.63 -8.59
N VAL A 15 18.61 22.62 -8.45
CA VAL A 15 17.93 22.36 -7.17
C VAL A 15 18.90 21.62 -6.23
N PRO A 16 19.07 22.06 -4.97
CA PRO A 16 19.92 21.35 -4.01
C PRO A 16 19.32 19.98 -3.69
N ALA A 17 20.18 18.96 -3.59
CA ALA A 17 19.77 17.60 -3.29
C ALA A 17 20.68 16.97 -2.21
N PRO A 18 20.13 16.12 -1.33
CA PRO A 18 20.89 15.52 -0.23
C PRO A 18 21.74 14.30 -0.63
N VAL A 19 21.75 13.91 -1.90
CA VAL A 19 22.43 12.71 -2.42
C VAL A 19 23.51 13.09 -3.42
N VAL A 20 24.51 12.21 -3.61
CA VAL A 20 25.69 12.46 -4.47
C VAL A 20 25.34 12.54 -5.96
N HIS A 21 24.37 11.73 -6.43
CA HIS A 21 24.00 11.61 -7.85
C HIS A 21 22.49 11.80 -8.08
N PRO A 22 21.93 12.98 -7.79
CA PRO A 22 20.49 13.22 -7.93
C PRO A 22 20.03 13.16 -9.38
N GLU A 23 20.89 13.46 -10.35
CA GLU A 23 20.61 13.43 -11.79
C GLU A 23 20.17 12.07 -12.31
N LYS A 24 20.48 10.98 -11.58
CA LYS A 24 20.04 9.63 -11.91
C LYS A 24 18.60 9.34 -11.48
N MET A 25 17.96 10.21 -10.69
CA MET A 25 16.58 10.05 -10.25
C MET A 25 15.61 10.37 -11.39
N ASN A 26 14.91 9.34 -11.88
CA ASN A 26 13.83 9.48 -12.87
C ASN A 26 12.87 8.29 -12.75
N VAL A 27 11.88 8.42 -11.86
CA VAL A 27 10.87 7.39 -11.62
C VAL A 27 9.47 7.99 -11.71
N VAL A 28 8.48 7.14 -11.94
CA VAL A 28 7.07 7.50 -11.82
C VAL A 28 6.42 6.48 -10.91
N ILE A 29 5.94 6.92 -9.75
CA ILE A 29 5.33 6.05 -8.76
C ILE A 29 3.84 5.94 -9.07
N PHE A 30 3.36 4.72 -9.25
CA PHE A 30 1.95 4.38 -9.30
C PHE A 30 1.55 3.76 -7.98
N ARG A 31 0.69 4.44 -7.23
CA ARG A 31 0.22 4.01 -5.92
C ARG A 31 -1.29 3.75 -5.94
N GLU A 32 -1.69 2.57 -5.49
CA GLU A 32 -3.09 2.26 -5.15
C GLU A 32 -3.53 3.22 -4.03
N ASN A 33 -4.69 3.87 -4.21
CA ASN A 33 -5.12 4.96 -3.34
C ASN A 33 -6.56 4.78 -2.80
N THR A 34 -7.08 3.55 -2.79
CA THR A 34 -8.45 3.26 -2.35
C THR A 34 -8.56 2.22 -1.23
N GLU A 35 -7.56 1.34 -1.07
CA GLU A 35 -7.56 0.26 -0.08
C GLU A 35 -6.38 0.37 0.89
N ASP A 36 -5.86 -0.76 1.38
CA ASP A 36 -4.85 -0.86 2.43
C ASP A 36 -5.37 -0.28 3.78
N VAL A 37 -4.51 -0.18 4.78
CA VAL A 37 -4.81 0.46 6.07
C VAL A 37 -5.24 1.92 5.94
N TYR A 38 -5.02 2.53 4.76
CA TYR A 38 -5.41 3.91 4.45
C TYR A 38 -6.92 4.05 4.24
N ALA A 39 -7.66 2.95 4.06
CA ALA A 39 -9.12 2.94 4.07
C ALA A 39 -9.72 3.29 5.45
N GLY A 40 -8.91 3.38 6.51
CA GLY A 40 -9.35 3.86 7.83
C GLY A 40 -10.27 2.88 8.58
N ILE A 41 -10.23 1.60 8.24
CA ILE A 41 -11.02 0.56 8.91
C ILE A 41 -10.31 0.16 10.21
N GLU A 42 -10.58 0.91 11.27
CA GLU A 42 -9.91 0.75 12.57
C GLU A 42 -10.80 1.05 13.77
N TRP A 43 -10.43 0.47 14.92
CA TRP A 43 -11.11 0.65 16.20
C TRP A 43 -10.13 1.00 17.32
N ARG A 44 -10.45 2.08 18.04
CA ARG A 44 -9.67 2.57 19.18
C ARG A 44 -9.66 1.56 20.33
N LYS A 45 -8.49 1.39 20.95
CA LYS A 45 -8.30 0.62 22.19
C LYS A 45 -9.37 0.94 23.24
N GLY A 46 -9.88 -0.09 23.92
CA GLY A 46 -10.80 0.04 25.05
C GLY A 46 -12.29 0.23 24.69
N THR A 47 -12.57 0.58 23.43
CA THR A 47 -13.96 0.69 22.93
C THR A 47 -14.70 -0.65 22.98
N LYS A 48 -16.04 -0.61 22.96
CA LYS A 48 -16.85 -1.84 22.98
C LYS A 48 -16.66 -2.63 21.69
N GLU A 49 -16.53 -1.93 20.57
CA GLU A 49 -16.36 -2.43 19.21
C GLU A 49 -15.02 -3.16 19.07
N CYS A 50 -13.93 -2.54 19.52
CA CYS A 50 -12.60 -3.17 19.52
C CYS A 50 -12.60 -4.46 20.36
N ARG A 51 -13.22 -4.44 21.54
CA ARG A 51 -13.34 -5.64 22.38
C ARG A 51 -14.15 -6.77 21.73
N LYS A 52 -15.21 -6.43 20.98
CA LYS A 52 -15.98 -7.42 20.20
C LYS A 52 -15.10 -8.11 19.16
N ILE A 53 -14.28 -7.34 18.44
CA ILE A 53 -13.38 -7.89 17.42
C ILE A 53 -12.29 -8.76 18.04
N ILE A 54 -11.64 -8.31 19.11
CA ILE A 54 -10.64 -9.12 19.83
C ILE A 54 -11.27 -10.43 20.33
N SER A 55 -12.50 -10.37 20.87
CA SER A 55 -13.24 -11.55 21.31
C SER A 55 -13.55 -12.51 20.16
N PHE A 56 -14.00 -11.98 19.02
CA PHE A 56 -14.26 -12.75 17.79
C PHE A 56 -12.98 -13.46 17.30
N LEU A 57 -11.87 -12.72 17.17
CA LEU A 57 -10.58 -13.28 16.75
C LEU A 57 -10.12 -14.40 17.69
N LYS A 58 -10.34 -14.25 19.00
CA LYS A 58 -9.98 -15.27 19.99
C LYS A 58 -10.87 -16.51 19.90
N LYS A 59 -12.20 -16.34 19.81
CA LYS A 59 -13.18 -17.44 19.88
C LYS A 59 -13.30 -18.21 18.58
N GLU A 60 -13.45 -17.50 17.47
CA GLU A 60 -13.74 -18.07 16.15
C GLU A 60 -12.46 -18.36 15.38
N MET A 61 -11.51 -17.41 15.37
CA MET A 61 -10.28 -17.52 14.56
C MET A 61 -9.09 -18.12 15.32
N LYS A 62 -9.25 -18.40 16.63
CA LYS A 62 -8.19 -18.91 17.53
C LYS A 62 -6.91 -18.04 17.55
N VAL A 63 -7.04 -16.73 17.32
CA VAL A 63 -5.94 -15.77 17.33
C VAL A 63 -5.88 -15.04 18.67
N LYS A 64 -4.70 -14.99 19.29
CA LYS A 64 -4.46 -14.25 20.53
C LYS A 64 -3.98 -12.83 20.22
N VAL A 65 -4.83 -11.84 20.52
CA VAL A 65 -4.48 -10.41 20.53
C VAL A 65 -4.50 -9.91 21.96
N ARG A 66 -3.61 -8.97 22.32
CA ARG A 66 -3.61 -8.36 23.66
C ARG A 66 -4.87 -7.53 23.84
N SER A 67 -5.48 -7.61 25.03
CA SER A 67 -6.74 -6.91 25.35
C SER A 67 -6.61 -5.38 25.31
N ASP A 68 -5.39 -4.88 25.33
CA ASP A 68 -5.06 -3.47 25.39
C ASP A 68 -4.54 -2.94 24.03
N SER A 69 -4.85 -3.64 22.93
CA SER A 69 -4.51 -3.23 21.56
C SER A 69 -5.63 -2.41 20.90
N GLY A 70 -5.26 -1.53 19.96
CA GLY A 70 -6.16 -1.10 18.89
C GLY A 70 -6.17 -2.13 17.77
N ILE A 71 -7.21 -2.13 16.93
CA ILE A 71 -7.32 -3.05 15.79
C ILE A 71 -7.50 -2.25 14.51
N GLY A 72 -6.74 -2.60 13.48
CA GLY A 72 -6.93 -2.13 12.10
C GLY A 72 -7.03 -3.30 11.14
N ILE A 73 -7.71 -3.09 10.02
CA ILE A 73 -7.86 -4.08 8.94
C ILE A 73 -7.14 -3.56 7.70
N LYS A 74 -6.38 -4.45 7.05
CA LYS A 74 -5.68 -4.19 5.80
C LYS A 74 -6.34 -4.99 4.67
N PRO A 75 -7.41 -4.50 4.06
CA PRO A 75 -7.96 -5.14 2.86
C PRO A 75 -7.05 -4.84 1.67
N MET A 76 -6.82 -5.84 0.82
CA MET A 76 -6.27 -5.66 -0.52
C MET A 76 -7.03 -6.58 -1.48
N SER A 77 -7.54 -6.03 -2.58
CA SER A 77 -8.33 -6.76 -3.55
C SER A 77 -7.57 -6.98 -4.86
N GLU A 78 -7.89 -8.10 -5.52
CA GLU A 78 -7.42 -8.39 -6.87
C GLU A 78 -7.86 -7.29 -7.85
N PHE A 79 -9.09 -6.76 -7.69
CA PHE A 79 -9.63 -5.70 -8.54
C PHE A 79 -8.80 -4.41 -8.45
N GLY A 80 -8.53 -3.93 -7.22
CA GLY A 80 -7.73 -2.72 -6.96
C GLY A 80 -6.31 -2.86 -7.49
N THR A 81 -5.67 -4.00 -7.23
CA THR A 81 -4.30 -4.29 -7.70
C THR A 81 -4.23 -4.38 -9.23
N LYS A 82 -5.09 -5.19 -9.87
CA LYS A 82 -5.03 -5.40 -11.32
C LYS A 82 -5.24 -4.12 -12.11
N ARG A 83 -6.16 -3.24 -11.68
CA ARG A 83 -6.40 -1.96 -12.37
C ARG A 83 -5.21 -1.01 -12.25
N LEU A 84 -4.54 -0.96 -11.10
CA LEU A 84 -3.34 -0.14 -10.91
C LEU A 84 -2.18 -0.65 -11.76
N VAL A 85 -1.89 -1.95 -11.69
CA VAL A 85 -0.78 -2.56 -12.43
C VAL A 85 -0.98 -2.41 -13.93
N ARG A 86 -2.21 -2.61 -14.43
CA ARG A 86 -2.54 -2.37 -15.85
C ARG A 86 -2.25 -0.92 -16.25
N LYS A 87 -2.64 0.05 -15.42
CA LYS A 87 -2.37 1.47 -15.68
C LYS A 87 -0.86 1.78 -15.71
N ALA A 88 -0.09 1.19 -14.81
CA ALA A 88 1.37 1.36 -14.76
C ALA A 88 2.08 0.74 -15.98
N ILE A 89 1.67 -0.46 -16.40
CA ILE A 89 2.21 -1.13 -17.59
C ILE A 89 1.87 -0.33 -18.86
N ASN A 90 0.63 0.12 -19.02
CA ASN A 90 0.24 0.94 -20.16
C ASN A 90 1.06 2.24 -20.20
N TYR A 91 1.21 2.93 -19.06
CA TYR A 91 2.06 4.12 -18.98
C TYR A 91 3.51 3.82 -19.37
N ALA A 92 4.05 2.67 -18.94
CA ALA A 92 5.41 2.27 -19.29
C ALA A 92 5.57 2.06 -20.80
N LEU A 93 4.61 1.38 -21.44
CA LEU A 93 4.58 1.17 -22.90
C LEU A 93 4.47 2.51 -23.66
N ASP A 94 3.50 3.35 -23.28
CA ASP A 94 3.22 4.62 -23.95
C ASP A 94 4.38 5.63 -23.83
N ASN A 95 5.20 5.51 -22.79
CA ASN A 95 6.30 6.44 -22.49
C ASN A 95 7.69 5.80 -22.64
N GLY A 96 7.79 4.62 -23.28
CA GLY A 96 9.07 3.94 -23.52
C GLY A 96 9.89 3.63 -22.27
N ARG A 97 9.24 3.33 -21.14
CA ARG A 97 9.92 2.97 -19.88
C ARG A 97 10.42 1.52 -19.96
N LYS A 98 11.64 1.29 -19.48
CA LYS A 98 12.33 0.00 -19.62
C LYS A 98 11.86 -1.08 -18.63
N SER A 99 11.25 -0.69 -17.52
CA SER A 99 10.86 -1.61 -16.45
C SER A 99 9.66 -1.09 -15.65
N VAL A 100 8.96 -2.03 -15.03
CA VAL A 100 7.96 -1.79 -14.00
C VAL A 100 8.37 -2.63 -12.79
N THR A 101 8.59 -1.99 -11.65
CA THR A 101 8.99 -2.67 -10.42
C THR A 101 7.80 -2.76 -9.47
N LEU A 102 7.43 -3.97 -9.06
CA LEU A 102 6.42 -4.19 -8.02
C LEU A 102 7.09 -4.12 -6.65
N VAL A 103 6.63 -3.22 -5.80
CA VAL A 103 7.16 -3.03 -4.44
C VAL A 103 6.17 -3.57 -3.44
N HIS A 104 6.61 -4.50 -2.59
CA HIS A 104 5.75 -5.20 -1.66
C HIS A 104 6.55 -5.81 -0.49
N LYS A 105 5.85 -6.19 0.59
CA LYS A 105 6.39 -6.92 1.75
C LYS A 105 5.72 -8.29 1.91
N GLY A 106 5.50 -8.98 0.78
CA GLY A 106 4.85 -10.28 0.70
C GLY A 106 5.59 -11.42 1.42
N ASN A 107 6.87 -11.23 1.77
CA ASN A 107 7.60 -12.20 2.58
C ASN A 107 7.01 -12.38 3.99
N ILE A 108 6.38 -11.32 4.54
CA ILE A 108 5.65 -11.36 5.83
C ILE A 108 4.14 -11.33 5.59
N MET A 109 3.66 -10.43 4.74
CA MET A 109 2.23 -10.21 4.47
C MET A 109 1.77 -10.98 3.22
N LYS A 110 1.82 -12.31 3.32
CA LYS A 110 1.64 -13.24 2.18
C LYS A 110 0.30 -13.09 1.46
N TYR A 111 -0.79 -12.87 2.20
CA TYR A 111 -2.15 -12.87 1.66
C TYR A 111 -2.70 -11.48 1.35
N THR A 112 -1.86 -10.45 1.48
CA THR A 112 -2.18 -9.10 1.00
C THR A 112 -1.08 -8.67 0.05
N GLU A 113 0.08 -8.26 0.56
CA GLU A 113 1.18 -7.76 -0.27
C GLU A 113 1.88 -8.84 -1.11
N GLY A 114 1.69 -10.11 -0.79
CA GLY A 114 2.20 -11.23 -1.60
C GLY A 114 1.17 -11.87 -2.53
N ALA A 115 -0.10 -11.44 -2.48
CA ALA A 115 -1.21 -12.09 -3.16
C ALA A 115 -1.49 -11.52 -4.56
#